data_AF-A0A924DYK4-F1
#
_entry.id   AF-A0A924DYK4-F1
#
_cell.length_a   1.000
_cell.length_b   1.000
_cell.length_c   1.000
_cell.angle_alpha   90.00
_cell.angle_beta   90.00
_cell.angle_gamma   90.00
#
_symmetry.space_group_name_H-M   'P 1'
#
loop_
_entity.id
_entity.type
_entity.pdbx_description
1 polymer ?
#
loop_
_entity_poly.entity_id
_entity_poly.type
_entity_poly.pdbx_seq_one_letter_code
_entity_poly.pdbx_strand_id
1 'polypeptide(L)'
;MKNKLISLRHHQARNAWRDGHRCLALADEAGALDAFRSAQTFDPDLWQASLDLGRLMQQRGAREAALLILAGVVARTDAPEAHLAFASACHESGDYASAFSHYRSAAACLGDSLPNLYFDWAQAALAIDDFRQAARCLQRFQRLQPTDPRPAVLLQALPRLQEYNAQERHAAKALAYIQSGAVLLGTASDDGIDIPTLPSQPLGYTDLAVITQRFVGLSNALRWQWDGFAVGTRSIRPWVQALSRLTGHPIVDRESRQRGQRLIHVELNWCEAAATRLADTRTTTGSAWGLALGVKFGAQATAITALMAMVSVPWFRLGALSRDLADARLYLLPDEAACVPEILRQCREMHQEPSAEQIAYYHTRHPHYVARSLTHHEE
;
A
#
# COMPACT_ATOMS: atom_id res chain seq x y z
N MET A 1 14.83 -60.19 13.22
CA MET A 1 13.41 -59.77 13.15
C MET A 1 13.21 -58.26 13.11
N LYS A 2 13.71 -57.47 14.08
CA LYS A 2 13.47 -56.00 14.17
C LYS A 2 13.57 -55.25 12.82
N ASN A 3 14.67 -55.38 12.08
CA ASN A 3 14.87 -54.66 10.81
C ASN A 3 13.80 -54.99 9.74
N LYS A 4 13.28 -56.23 9.70
CA LYS A 4 12.22 -56.65 8.76
C LYS A 4 10.85 -56.06 9.12
N LEU A 5 10.63 -55.75 10.41
CA LEU A 5 9.42 -55.08 10.88
C LEU A 5 9.47 -53.58 10.57
N ILE A 6 10.64 -52.95 10.76
CA ILE A 6 10.88 -51.54 10.41
C ILE A 6 10.72 -51.33 8.89
N SER A 7 11.33 -52.18 8.06
CA SER A 7 11.19 -52.08 6.60
C SER A 7 9.75 -52.27 6.12
N LEU A 8 8.98 -53.14 6.77
CA LEU A 8 7.56 -53.35 6.44
C LEU A 8 6.72 -52.11 6.78
N ARG A 9 6.94 -51.53 7.98
CA ARG A 9 6.28 -50.29 8.41
C ARG A 9 6.59 -49.11 7.50
N HIS A 10 7.86 -48.89 7.14
CA HIS A 10 8.27 -47.85 6.19
C HIS A 10 7.59 -48.03 4.81
N HIS A 11 7.49 -49.28 4.32
CA HIS A 11 6.79 -49.58 3.07
C HIS A 11 5.27 -49.32 3.16
N GLN A 12 4.63 -49.70 4.26
CA GLN A 12 3.21 -49.41 4.52
C GLN A 12 2.96 -47.90 4.59
N ALA A 13 3.83 -47.15 5.28
CA ALA A 13 3.76 -45.70 5.37
C ALA A 13 3.87 -45.03 3.99
N ARG A 14 4.81 -45.47 3.16
CA ARG A 14 4.98 -44.94 1.79
C ARG A 14 3.82 -45.26 0.86
N ASN A 15 3.13 -46.39 1.08
CA ASN A 15 1.91 -46.70 0.34
C ASN A 15 0.75 -45.80 0.80
N ALA A 16 0.50 -45.69 2.10
CA ALA A 16 -0.52 -44.79 2.65
C ALA A 16 -0.28 -43.32 2.24
N TRP A 17 0.99 -42.87 2.19
CA TRP A 17 1.34 -41.54 1.69
C TRP A 17 0.99 -41.36 0.20
N ARG A 18 1.23 -42.37 -0.64
CA ARG A 18 0.81 -42.37 -2.06
C ARG A 18 -0.71 -42.46 -2.23
N ASP A 19 -1.40 -43.18 -1.34
CA ASP A 19 -2.86 -43.22 -1.31
C ASP A 19 -3.42 -41.83 -1.00
N GLY A 20 -2.81 -41.08 -0.06
CA GLY A 20 -3.21 -39.70 0.24
C GLY A 20 -3.08 -38.75 -0.95
N HIS A 21 -1.97 -38.83 -1.69
CA HIS A 21 -1.80 -38.09 -2.95
C HIS A 21 -2.82 -38.50 -4.03
N ARG A 22 -3.26 -39.77 -4.07
CA ARG A 22 -4.33 -40.22 -4.97
C ARG A 22 -5.68 -39.63 -4.58
N CYS A 23 -6.00 -39.59 -3.28
CA CYS A 23 -7.20 -38.95 -2.77
C CYS A 23 -7.23 -37.45 -3.10
N LEU A 24 -6.11 -36.72 -2.91
CA LEU A 24 -6.01 -35.31 -3.34
C LEU A 24 -6.29 -35.13 -4.85
N ALA A 25 -5.75 -36.02 -5.70
CA ALA A 25 -6.00 -35.99 -7.15
C ALA A 25 -7.47 -36.28 -7.53
N LEU A 26 -8.25 -36.90 -6.64
CA LEU A 26 -9.69 -37.13 -6.76
C LEU A 26 -10.54 -36.06 -6.04
N ALA A 27 -9.91 -35.01 -5.50
CA ALA A 27 -10.51 -34.02 -4.59
C ALA A 27 -11.15 -34.62 -3.31
N ASP A 28 -10.77 -35.83 -2.94
CA ASP A 28 -11.14 -36.48 -1.67
C ASP A 28 -10.19 -36.03 -0.55
N GLU A 29 -10.48 -34.85 -0.01
CA GLU A 29 -9.69 -34.24 1.06
C GLU A 29 -9.73 -35.05 2.38
N ALA A 30 -10.84 -35.77 2.62
CA ALA A 30 -11.02 -36.60 3.82
C ALA A 30 -10.18 -37.88 3.74
N GLY A 31 -10.25 -38.61 2.62
CA GLY A 31 -9.39 -39.76 2.38
C GLY A 31 -7.91 -39.39 2.35
N ALA A 32 -7.56 -38.21 1.82
CA ALA A 32 -6.18 -37.71 1.86
C ALA A 32 -5.68 -37.51 3.29
N LEU A 33 -6.50 -36.87 4.14
CA LEU A 33 -6.20 -36.65 5.56
C LEU A 33 -5.95 -37.97 6.31
N ASP A 34 -6.85 -38.94 6.15
CA ASP A 34 -6.76 -40.22 6.85
C ASP A 34 -5.61 -41.09 6.33
N ALA A 35 -5.31 -41.02 5.04
CA ALA A 35 -4.16 -41.70 4.44
C ALA A 35 -2.82 -41.11 4.91
N PHE A 36 -2.68 -39.78 4.99
CA PHE A 36 -1.48 -39.14 5.54
C PHE A 36 -1.30 -39.40 7.04
N ARG A 37 -2.38 -39.38 7.83
CA ARG A 37 -2.35 -39.80 9.25
C ARG A 37 -1.95 -41.26 9.42
N SER A 38 -2.46 -42.15 8.56
CA SER A 38 -2.08 -43.56 8.53
C SER A 38 -0.60 -43.73 8.21
N ALA A 39 -0.09 -42.97 7.24
CA ALA A 39 1.33 -42.97 6.91
C ALA A 39 2.23 -42.57 8.10
N GLN A 40 1.89 -41.46 8.78
CA GLN A 40 2.58 -41.02 10.00
C GLN A 40 2.48 -42.04 11.15
N THR A 41 1.39 -42.80 11.23
CA THR A 41 1.19 -43.85 12.25
C THR A 41 2.02 -45.10 11.96
N PHE A 42 2.15 -45.48 10.68
CA PHE A 42 3.00 -46.60 10.28
C PHE A 42 4.49 -46.30 10.45
N ASP A 43 4.92 -45.11 10.04
CA ASP A 43 6.30 -44.65 10.17
C ASP A 43 6.33 -43.15 10.49
N PRO A 44 6.55 -42.79 11.77
CA PRO A 44 6.69 -41.39 12.17
C PRO A 44 7.83 -40.69 11.42
N ASP A 45 8.92 -41.39 11.07
CA ASP A 45 10.11 -40.79 10.47
C ASP A 45 9.96 -40.50 8.97
N LEU A 46 8.84 -40.91 8.35
CA LEU A 46 8.44 -40.52 6.99
C LEU A 46 7.96 -39.06 6.97
N TRP A 47 8.91 -38.13 7.08
CA TRP A 47 8.67 -36.70 7.19
C TRP A 47 7.85 -36.12 6.03
N GLN A 48 7.88 -36.72 4.83
CA GLN A 48 7.07 -36.30 3.68
C GLN A 48 5.57 -36.41 3.98
N ALA A 49 5.14 -37.47 4.68
CA ALA A 49 3.74 -37.64 5.05
C ALA A 49 3.28 -36.62 6.09
N SER A 50 4.13 -36.30 7.07
CA SER A 50 3.87 -35.21 8.02
C SER A 50 3.87 -33.83 7.34
N LEU A 51 4.74 -33.61 6.35
CA LEU A 51 4.80 -32.36 5.59
C LEU A 51 3.51 -32.11 4.78
N ASP A 52 3.06 -33.12 4.03
CA ASP A 52 1.84 -33.00 3.22
C ASP A 52 0.59 -32.94 4.11
N LEU A 53 0.56 -33.64 5.24
CA LEU A 53 -0.47 -33.47 6.28
C LEU A 53 -0.51 -32.04 6.83
N GLY A 54 0.65 -31.45 7.14
CA GLY A 54 0.75 -30.08 7.64
C GLY A 54 0.25 -29.05 6.62
N ARG A 55 0.63 -29.21 5.34
CA ARG A 55 0.14 -28.37 4.24
C ARG A 55 -1.38 -28.50 4.04
N LEU A 56 -1.92 -29.71 4.13
CA LEU A 56 -3.36 -29.94 4.06
C LEU A 56 -4.10 -29.22 5.19
N MET A 57 -3.53 -29.22 6.40
CA MET A 57 -4.08 -28.44 7.53
C MET A 57 -4.05 -26.92 7.27
N GLN A 58 -2.99 -26.38 6.66
CA GLN A 58 -2.96 -24.95 6.27
C GLN A 58 -4.09 -24.63 5.27
N GLN A 59 -4.23 -25.44 4.21
CA GLN A 59 -5.26 -25.26 3.18
C GLN A 59 -6.68 -25.26 3.76
N ARG A 60 -6.94 -26.06 4.80
CA ARG A 60 -8.21 -26.09 5.54
C ARG A 60 -8.40 -24.94 6.54
N GLY A 61 -7.42 -24.05 6.68
CA GLY A 61 -7.41 -22.99 7.71
C GLY A 61 -7.13 -23.49 9.14
N ALA A 62 -6.75 -24.75 9.33
CA ALA A 62 -6.43 -25.34 10.63
C ALA A 62 -4.99 -24.96 11.08
N ARG A 63 -4.74 -23.64 11.22
CA ARG A 63 -3.40 -23.03 11.38
C ARG A 63 -2.59 -23.61 12.54
N GLU A 64 -3.20 -23.77 13.73
CA GLU A 64 -2.51 -24.31 14.91
C GLU A 64 -2.06 -25.76 14.71
N ALA A 65 -2.91 -26.59 14.10
CA ALA A 65 -2.56 -27.98 13.78
C ALA A 65 -1.44 -28.05 12.73
N ALA A 66 -1.50 -27.20 11.70
CA ALA A 66 -0.46 -27.09 10.69
C ALA A 66 0.89 -26.70 11.29
N LEU A 67 0.92 -25.63 12.12
CA LEU A 67 2.12 -25.18 12.83
C LEU A 67 2.74 -26.31 13.65
N LEU A 68 1.95 -26.99 14.48
CA LEU A 68 2.44 -28.05 15.35
C LEU A 68 3.04 -29.22 14.55
N ILE A 69 2.36 -29.63 13.48
CA ILE A 69 2.82 -30.72 12.60
C ILE A 69 4.11 -30.31 11.89
N LEU A 70 4.15 -29.12 11.29
CA LEU A 70 5.29 -28.64 10.51
C LEU A 70 6.52 -28.32 11.38
N ALA A 71 6.33 -27.81 12.60
CA ALA A 71 7.39 -27.69 13.61
C ALA A 71 8.02 -29.06 13.92
N GLY A 72 7.17 -30.09 14.08
CA GLY A 72 7.61 -31.48 14.23
C GLY A 72 8.34 -32.04 12.99
N VAL A 73 8.05 -31.54 11.77
CA VAL A 73 8.81 -31.90 10.57
C VAL A 73 10.21 -31.29 10.60
N VAL A 74 10.35 -29.98 10.77
CA VAL A 74 11.67 -29.30 10.75
C VAL A 74 12.59 -29.70 11.92
N ALA A 75 12.04 -30.23 13.01
CA ALA A 75 12.81 -30.84 14.09
C ALA A 75 13.47 -32.19 13.73
N ARG A 76 13.06 -32.83 12.62
CA ARG A 76 13.50 -34.17 12.20
C ARG A 76 14.16 -34.22 10.82
N THR A 77 14.04 -33.17 10.02
CA THR A 77 14.64 -33.08 8.69
C THR A 77 15.09 -31.64 8.38
N ASP A 78 16.23 -31.51 7.72
CA ASP A 78 16.73 -30.25 7.17
C ASP A 78 16.28 -30.05 5.70
N ALA A 79 15.26 -30.80 5.27
CA ALA A 79 14.70 -30.71 3.92
C ALA A 79 14.17 -29.28 3.66
N PRO A 80 14.58 -28.61 2.57
CA PRO A 80 14.23 -27.22 2.36
C PRO A 80 12.73 -27.01 2.08
N GLU A 81 12.02 -28.02 1.57
CA GLU A 81 10.56 -27.99 1.39
C GLU A 81 9.80 -28.01 2.73
N ALA A 82 10.40 -28.57 3.78
CA ALA A 82 9.87 -28.54 5.14
C ALA A 82 10.09 -27.17 5.77
N HIS A 83 11.29 -26.59 5.65
CA HIS A 83 11.56 -25.22 6.08
C HIS A 83 10.66 -24.20 5.36
N LEU A 84 10.42 -24.36 4.06
CA LEU A 84 9.52 -23.48 3.31
C LEU A 84 8.07 -23.58 3.80
N ALA A 85 7.55 -24.79 4.03
CA ALA A 85 6.19 -24.99 4.53
C ALA A 85 6.03 -24.44 5.95
N PHE A 86 6.99 -24.71 6.84
CA PHE A 86 6.96 -24.18 8.20
C PHE A 86 7.07 -22.65 8.22
N ALA A 87 7.92 -22.06 7.36
CA ALA A 87 8.00 -20.61 7.20
C ALA A 87 6.66 -19.98 6.78
N SER A 88 5.96 -20.61 5.83
CA SER A 88 4.61 -20.21 5.40
C SER A 88 3.60 -20.31 6.55
N ALA A 89 3.59 -21.39 7.33
CA ALA A 89 2.70 -21.55 8.47
C ALA A 89 2.98 -20.51 9.57
N CYS A 90 4.25 -20.25 9.88
CA CYS A 90 4.65 -19.16 10.78
C CYS A 90 4.16 -17.79 10.27
N HIS A 91 4.31 -17.51 8.97
CA HIS A 91 3.82 -16.28 8.34
C HIS A 91 2.29 -16.11 8.49
N GLU A 92 1.51 -17.15 8.20
CA GLU A 92 0.04 -17.16 8.34
C GLU A 92 -0.45 -16.99 9.79
N SER A 93 0.41 -17.27 10.76
CA SER A 93 0.15 -17.11 12.19
C SER A 93 0.62 -15.77 12.77
N GLY A 94 1.40 -14.99 12.02
CA GLY A 94 2.01 -13.74 12.47
C GLY A 94 3.36 -13.91 13.20
N ASP A 95 3.91 -15.12 13.33
CA ASP A 95 5.28 -15.33 13.78
C ASP A 95 6.27 -15.07 12.64
N TYR A 96 6.43 -13.78 12.30
CA TYR A 96 7.31 -13.34 11.23
C TYR A 96 8.79 -13.57 11.53
N ALA A 97 9.17 -13.69 12.81
CA ALA A 97 10.55 -13.95 13.21
C ALA A 97 10.97 -15.40 12.88
N SER A 98 10.15 -16.39 13.25
CA SER A 98 10.37 -17.78 12.84
C SER A 98 10.24 -17.93 11.32
N ALA A 99 9.24 -17.30 10.70
CA ALA A 99 9.05 -17.31 9.25
C ALA A 99 10.32 -16.82 8.53
N PHE A 100 10.87 -15.67 8.91
CA PHE A 100 12.09 -15.11 8.34
C PHE A 100 13.29 -16.07 8.44
N SER A 101 13.48 -16.72 9.58
CA SER A 101 14.58 -17.67 9.79
C SER A 101 14.45 -18.90 8.87
N HIS A 102 13.25 -19.46 8.76
CA HIS A 102 13.01 -20.65 7.94
C HIS A 102 12.94 -20.37 6.44
N TYR A 103 12.45 -19.20 6.01
CA TYR A 103 12.60 -18.74 4.62
C TYR A 103 14.07 -18.64 4.22
N ARG A 104 14.94 -18.11 5.09
CA ARG A 104 16.39 -18.06 4.85
C ARG A 104 16.98 -19.47 4.66
N SER A 105 16.61 -20.45 5.49
CA SER A 105 17.06 -21.83 5.35
C SER A 105 16.59 -22.47 4.05
N ALA A 106 15.32 -22.28 3.68
CA ALA A 106 14.78 -22.77 2.41
C ALA A 106 15.45 -22.10 1.19
N ALA A 107 15.70 -20.79 1.25
CA ALA A 107 16.38 -20.02 0.20
C ALA A 107 17.81 -20.53 -0.07
N ALA A 108 18.52 -20.99 0.97
CA ALA A 108 19.90 -21.48 0.84
C ALA A 108 20.04 -22.71 -0.08
N CYS A 109 18.99 -23.54 -0.18
CA CYS A 109 18.99 -24.76 -1.02
C CYS A 109 18.09 -24.65 -2.26
N LEU A 110 16.92 -24.03 -2.16
CA LEU A 110 15.98 -23.87 -3.30
C LEU A 110 16.40 -22.72 -4.23
N GLY A 111 17.07 -21.70 -3.67
CA GLY A 111 17.58 -20.54 -4.40
C GLY A 111 16.55 -19.92 -5.34
N ASP A 112 16.95 -19.72 -6.57
CA ASP A 112 16.16 -19.01 -7.59
C ASP A 112 15.08 -19.87 -8.27
N SER A 113 14.97 -21.16 -7.95
CA SER A 113 13.96 -22.06 -8.53
C SER A 113 12.53 -21.71 -8.14
N LEU A 114 12.35 -21.03 -6.99
CA LEU A 114 11.05 -20.58 -6.49
C LEU A 114 11.09 -19.07 -6.21
N PRO A 115 10.93 -18.20 -7.22
CA PRO A 115 11.04 -16.75 -7.04
C PRO A 115 10.17 -16.21 -5.91
N ASN A 116 8.90 -16.65 -5.79
CA ASN A 116 7.97 -16.22 -4.74
C ASN A 116 8.50 -16.39 -3.31
N LEU A 117 9.41 -17.34 -3.06
CA LEU A 117 10.08 -17.49 -1.76
C LEU A 117 10.75 -16.19 -1.31
N TYR A 118 11.44 -15.49 -2.21
CA TYR A 118 12.05 -14.19 -1.90
C TYR A 118 11.01 -13.09 -1.65
N PHE A 119 9.81 -13.18 -2.24
CA PHE A 119 8.73 -12.22 -1.97
C PHE A 119 8.15 -12.45 -0.57
N ASP A 120 7.88 -13.70 -0.19
CA ASP A 120 7.35 -14.04 1.13
C ASP A 120 8.37 -13.82 2.24
N TRP A 121 9.65 -14.09 1.96
CA TRP A 121 10.76 -13.74 2.85
C TRP A 121 10.89 -12.22 3.03
N ALA A 122 10.72 -11.44 1.96
CA ALA A 122 10.70 -9.98 2.06
C ALA A 122 9.53 -9.48 2.92
N GLN A 123 8.33 -10.06 2.78
CA GLN A 123 7.18 -9.71 3.62
C GLN A 123 7.43 -10.04 5.09
N ALA A 124 8.01 -11.20 5.40
CA ALA A 124 8.42 -11.53 6.77
C ALA A 124 9.49 -10.56 7.31
N ALA A 125 10.47 -10.16 6.48
CA ALA A 125 11.50 -9.19 6.83
C ALA A 125 10.92 -7.78 7.10
N LEU A 126 9.93 -7.34 6.30
CA LEU A 126 9.21 -6.08 6.50
C LEU A 126 8.45 -6.06 7.84
N ALA A 127 7.87 -7.18 8.25
CA ALA A 127 7.09 -7.29 9.48
C ALA A 127 7.94 -7.34 10.76
N ILE A 128 9.25 -7.60 10.65
CA ILE A 128 10.23 -7.55 11.75
C ILE A 128 11.20 -6.35 11.65
N ASP A 129 10.89 -5.37 10.80
CA ASP A 129 11.68 -4.16 10.55
C ASP A 129 13.11 -4.39 9.99
N ASP A 130 13.42 -5.58 9.45
CA ASP A 130 14.64 -5.82 8.68
C ASP A 130 14.47 -5.33 7.23
N PHE A 131 14.37 -4.01 7.10
CA PHE A 131 14.25 -3.31 5.83
C PHE A 131 15.43 -3.57 4.88
N ARG A 132 16.61 -3.90 5.42
CA ARG A 132 17.80 -4.21 4.63
C ARG A 132 17.65 -5.56 3.94
N GLN A 133 17.18 -6.58 4.65
CA GLN A 133 16.91 -7.88 4.06
C GLN A 133 15.66 -7.86 3.18
N ALA A 134 14.61 -7.11 3.56
CA ALA A 134 13.46 -6.86 2.69
C ALA A 134 13.89 -6.29 1.32
N ALA A 135 14.71 -5.23 1.30
CA ALA A 135 15.24 -4.64 0.06
C ALA A 135 15.97 -5.67 -0.82
N ARG A 136 16.89 -6.45 -0.23
CA ARG A 136 17.66 -7.47 -0.93
C ARG A 136 16.78 -8.57 -1.53
N CYS A 137 15.76 -9.00 -0.78
CA CYS A 137 14.85 -10.06 -1.19
C CYS A 137 13.92 -9.58 -2.31
N LEU A 138 13.36 -8.36 -2.21
CA LEU A 138 12.58 -7.73 -3.28
C LEU A 138 13.41 -7.49 -4.56
N GLN A 139 14.67 -7.04 -4.44
CA GLN A 139 15.60 -6.88 -5.56
C GLN A 139 16.01 -8.23 -6.19
N ARG A 140 16.01 -9.33 -5.42
CA ARG A 140 16.22 -10.68 -5.96
C ARG A 140 14.97 -11.15 -6.71
N PHE A 141 13.79 -10.99 -6.10
CA PHE A 141 12.51 -11.29 -6.71
C PHE A 141 12.33 -10.54 -8.05
N GLN A 142 12.55 -9.22 -8.08
CA GLN A 142 12.41 -8.39 -9.28
C GLN A 142 13.35 -8.81 -10.41
N ARG A 143 14.56 -9.32 -10.10
CA ARG A 143 15.47 -9.85 -11.13
C ARG A 143 15.02 -11.18 -11.70
N LEU A 144 14.29 -11.98 -10.93
CA LEU A 144 13.73 -13.27 -11.36
C LEU A 144 12.35 -13.12 -12.05
N GLN A 145 11.62 -12.05 -11.72
CA GLN A 145 10.28 -11.74 -12.23
C GLN A 145 10.19 -10.25 -12.60
N PRO A 146 10.87 -9.79 -13.68
CA PRO A 146 10.99 -8.37 -14.01
C PRO A 146 9.68 -7.73 -14.48
N THR A 147 8.70 -8.53 -14.88
CA THR A 147 7.35 -8.08 -15.27
C THR A 147 6.39 -7.98 -14.10
N ASP A 148 6.77 -8.44 -12.90
CA ASP A 148 5.89 -8.37 -11.72
C ASP A 148 5.97 -6.97 -11.06
N PRO A 149 4.85 -6.25 -10.90
CA PRO A 149 4.84 -4.89 -10.37
C PRO A 149 4.99 -4.84 -8.84
N ARG A 150 4.71 -5.92 -8.11
CA ARG A 150 4.71 -5.97 -6.63
C ARG A 150 6.02 -5.50 -5.99
N PRO A 151 7.22 -5.98 -6.39
CA PRO A 151 8.48 -5.56 -5.77
C PRO A 151 8.77 -4.07 -5.96
N ALA A 152 8.40 -3.47 -7.10
CA ALA A 152 8.70 -2.08 -7.39
C ALA A 152 7.99 -1.13 -6.41
N VAL A 153 6.72 -1.40 -6.09
CA VAL A 153 5.94 -0.61 -5.12
C VAL A 153 6.56 -0.70 -3.72
N LEU A 154 6.90 -1.91 -3.26
CA LEU A 154 7.49 -2.12 -1.93
C LEU A 154 8.90 -1.52 -1.81
N LEU A 155 9.75 -1.67 -2.84
CA LEU A 155 11.09 -1.07 -2.88
C LEU A 155 11.03 0.46 -2.81
N GLN A 156 10.03 1.08 -3.46
CA GLN A 156 9.85 2.51 -3.38
C GLN A 156 9.36 2.97 -2.00
N ALA A 157 8.52 2.17 -1.33
CA ALA A 157 7.98 2.48 -0.01
C ALA A 157 9.01 2.33 1.13
N LEU A 158 9.98 1.43 0.97
CA LEU A 158 10.95 1.04 2.00
C LEU A 158 11.68 2.21 2.71
N PRO A 159 12.22 3.23 2.03
CA PRO A 159 12.89 4.36 2.71
C PRO A 159 11.93 5.11 3.64
N ARG A 160 10.68 5.31 3.20
CA ARG A 160 9.64 6.00 3.97
C ARG A 160 9.12 5.15 5.12
N LEU A 161 9.10 3.82 4.95
CA LEU A 161 8.71 2.88 6.01
C LEU A 161 9.69 2.90 7.21
N GLN A 162 10.97 3.19 6.96
CA GLN A 162 12.01 3.35 7.98
C GLN A 162 11.83 4.60 8.86
N GLU A 163 11.11 5.61 8.37
CA GLU A 163 10.88 6.89 9.07
C GLU A 163 9.80 6.79 10.18
N TYR A 164 9.11 5.65 10.28
CA TYR A 164 8.01 5.41 11.20
C TYR A 164 8.23 4.15 12.03
N ASN A 165 7.83 4.18 13.30
CA ASN A 165 7.77 2.97 14.13
C ASN A 165 6.50 2.15 13.82
N ALA A 166 6.46 0.89 14.28
CA ALA A 166 5.35 -0.03 13.99
C ALA A 166 3.96 0.49 14.41
N GLN A 167 3.85 1.31 15.45
CA GLN A 167 2.58 1.87 15.91
C GLN A 167 2.10 2.99 14.96
N GLU A 168 2.99 3.91 14.58
CA GLU A 168 2.67 5.06 13.73
C GLU A 168 2.24 4.69 12.30
N ARG A 169 2.81 3.61 11.74
CA ARG A 169 2.59 3.17 10.34
C ARG A 169 1.13 2.89 9.98
N HIS A 170 0.25 2.68 10.97
CA HIS A 170 -1.16 2.38 10.76
C HIS A 170 -2.04 3.64 10.59
N ALA A 171 -1.52 4.83 10.93
CA ALA A 171 -2.26 6.08 10.74
C ALA A 171 -2.47 6.38 9.25
N ALA A 172 -3.65 6.88 8.87
CA ALA A 172 -4.00 7.13 7.47
C ALA A 172 -3.00 8.07 6.77
N LYS A 173 -2.52 9.10 7.48
CA LYS A 173 -1.48 10.01 7.03
C LYS A 173 -0.13 9.33 6.78
N ALA A 174 0.28 8.43 7.68
CA ALA A 174 1.52 7.67 7.52
C ALA A 174 1.41 6.68 6.34
N LEU A 175 0.29 5.95 6.22
CA LEU A 175 0.05 5.04 5.09
C LEU A 175 0.09 5.76 3.74
N ALA A 176 -0.57 6.91 3.62
CA ALA A 176 -0.54 7.72 2.39
C ALA A 176 0.88 8.09 1.97
N TYR A 177 1.68 8.54 2.94
CA TYR A 177 3.06 8.93 2.74
C TYR A 177 3.94 7.72 2.41
N ILE A 178 3.89 6.65 3.20
CA ILE A 178 4.66 5.41 3.02
C ILE A 178 4.38 4.77 1.65
N GLN A 179 3.12 4.72 1.22
CA GLN A 179 2.74 4.07 -0.03
C GLN A 179 3.06 4.95 -1.24
N SER A 180 2.39 6.10 -1.38
CA SER A 180 2.46 6.93 -2.60
C SER A 180 3.41 8.12 -2.51
N GLY A 181 3.81 8.51 -1.30
CA GLY A 181 4.59 9.72 -1.03
C GLY A 181 3.68 10.91 -0.72
N ALA A 182 2.36 10.70 -0.72
CA ALA A 182 1.38 11.76 -0.53
C ALA A 182 1.38 12.30 0.91
N VAL A 183 1.40 13.62 1.03
CA VAL A 183 1.10 14.33 2.27
C VAL A 183 -0.42 14.45 2.41
N LEU A 184 -1.03 13.98 3.51
CA LEU A 184 -2.43 14.28 3.85
C LEU A 184 -2.55 15.60 4.61
N LEU A 185 -3.46 16.49 4.17
CA LEU A 185 -3.71 17.78 4.84
C LEU A 185 -4.84 17.73 5.88
N GLY A 186 -5.80 16.81 5.74
CA GLY A 186 -6.96 16.71 6.64
C GLY A 186 -8.05 17.75 6.36
N THR A 187 -9.04 17.84 7.25
CA THR A 187 -10.24 18.68 7.17
C THR A 187 -10.45 19.53 8.42
N ALA A 188 -11.57 20.25 8.52
CA ALA A 188 -11.92 21.02 9.72
C ALA A 188 -12.25 20.14 10.95
N SER A 189 -12.37 18.82 10.76
CA SER A 189 -12.63 17.83 11.79
C SER A 189 -11.38 17.20 12.41
N ASP A 190 -10.18 17.59 11.97
CA ASP A 190 -8.90 17.07 12.49
C ASP A 190 -7.86 18.18 12.68
N ASP A 191 -6.76 17.85 13.34
CA ASP A 191 -5.64 18.76 13.65
C ASP A 191 -4.55 18.77 12.57
N GLY A 192 -4.79 18.18 11.40
CA GLY A 192 -3.82 18.08 10.30
C GLY A 192 -2.61 17.18 10.56
N ILE A 193 -2.52 16.49 11.71
CA ILE A 193 -1.48 15.51 12.06
C ILE A 193 -2.15 14.15 12.25
N ASP A 194 -3.05 14.03 13.24
CA ASP A 194 -3.82 12.85 13.57
C ASP A 194 -5.13 12.81 12.74
N ILE A 195 -4.96 12.61 11.44
CA ILE A 195 -6.05 12.56 10.46
C ILE A 195 -6.73 11.18 10.52
N PRO A 196 -8.01 11.08 10.93
CA PRO A 196 -8.73 9.82 10.99
C PRO A 196 -9.07 9.30 9.59
N THR A 197 -9.37 8.00 9.48
CA THR A 197 -9.97 7.43 8.25
C THR A 197 -11.38 7.96 8.08
N LEU A 198 -11.52 9.06 7.33
CA LEU A 198 -12.79 9.75 7.18
C LEU A 198 -13.80 8.93 6.35
N PRO A 199 -15.03 8.74 6.84
CA PRO A 199 -16.11 8.21 6.01
C PRO A 199 -16.42 9.18 4.86
N SER A 200 -17.01 8.68 3.77
CA SER A 200 -17.36 9.44 2.55
C SER A 200 -18.44 10.52 2.78
N GLN A 201 -18.12 11.53 3.58
CA GLN A 201 -18.98 12.68 3.86
C GLN A 201 -18.75 13.80 2.83
N PRO A 202 -19.79 14.60 2.52
CA PRO A 202 -19.62 15.83 1.73
C PRO A 202 -18.82 16.87 2.51
N LEU A 203 -17.84 17.49 1.87
CA LEU A 203 -17.08 18.62 2.40
C LEU A 203 -17.93 19.89 2.40
N GLY A 204 -17.84 20.64 3.50
CA GLY A 204 -18.34 22.00 3.62
C GLY A 204 -17.35 23.05 3.10
N TYR A 205 -17.78 24.31 3.09
CA TYR A 205 -16.87 25.43 2.80
C TYR A 205 -15.79 25.61 3.88
N THR A 206 -16.08 25.26 5.14
CA THR A 206 -15.11 25.30 6.24
C THR A 206 -14.00 24.26 6.06
N ASP A 207 -14.33 23.04 5.63
CA ASP A 207 -13.31 22.02 5.30
C ASP A 207 -12.39 22.49 4.18
N LEU A 208 -12.98 23.02 3.11
CA LEU A 208 -12.23 23.58 1.99
C LEU A 208 -11.36 24.75 2.42
N ALA A 209 -11.81 25.60 3.33
CA ALA A 209 -11.03 26.70 3.88
C ALA A 209 -9.82 26.20 4.69
N VAL A 210 -10.00 25.18 5.55
CA VAL A 210 -8.92 24.52 6.30
C VAL A 210 -7.90 23.89 5.36
N ILE A 211 -8.34 23.09 4.38
CA ILE A 211 -7.45 22.48 3.38
C ILE A 211 -6.68 23.59 2.61
N THR A 212 -7.35 24.68 2.26
CA THR A 212 -6.75 25.83 1.56
C THR A 212 -5.68 26.52 2.40
N GLN A 213 -6.00 26.87 3.65
CA GLN A 213 -5.03 27.51 4.56
C GLN A 213 -3.84 26.60 4.84
N ARG A 214 -4.07 25.31 5.18
CA ARG A 214 -3.00 24.33 5.39
C ARG A 214 -2.09 24.22 4.16
N PHE A 215 -2.65 24.10 2.96
CA PHE A 215 -1.85 24.08 1.74
C PHE A 215 -0.99 25.35 1.56
N VAL A 216 -1.60 26.55 1.66
CA VAL A 216 -0.92 27.84 1.43
C VAL A 216 0.14 28.12 2.50
N GLY A 217 -0.16 27.86 3.77
CA GLY A 217 0.78 28.11 4.85
C GLY A 217 1.93 27.10 4.87
N LEU A 218 1.67 25.81 4.57
CA LEU A 218 2.74 24.82 4.43
C LEU A 218 3.65 25.14 3.25
N SER A 219 3.11 25.55 2.09
CA SER A 219 3.93 25.92 0.95
C SER A 219 4.85 27.10 1.25
N ASN A 220 4.36 28.08 2.01
CA ASN A 220 5.12 29.25 2.41
C ASN A 220 6.20 28.88 3.44
N ALA A 221 5.84 28.11 4.48
CA ALA A 221 6.76 27.67 5.52
C ALA A 221 7.90 26.78 4.96
N LEU A 222 7.54 25.82 4.10
CA LEU A 222 8.47 24.88 3.46
C LEU A 222 9.17 25.48 2.21
N ARG A 223 8.85 26.72 1.85
CA ARG A 223 9.46 27.48 0.73
C ARG A 223 9.37 26.77 -0.62
N TRP A 224 8.21 26.21 -0.93
CA TRP A 224 7.93 25.61 -2.24
C TRP A 224 7.99 26.68 -3.34
N GLN A 225 8.59 26.34 -4.49
CA GLN A 225 8.64 27.22 -5.65
C GLN A 225 7.79 26.66 -6.79
N TRP A 226 6.91 27.46 -7.39
CA TRP A 226 6.15 27.12 -8.58
C TRP A 226 5.77 28.38 -9.36
N ASP A 227 5.19 28.19 -10.55
CA ASP A 227 4.87 29.27 -11.48
C ASP A 227 3.35 29.44 -11.68
N GLY A 228 2.52 28.45 -11.33
CA GLY A 228 1.06 28.53 -11.49
C GLY A 228 0.30 27.25 -11.11
N PHE A 229 -1.03 27.31 -11.24
CA PHE A 229 -1.92 26.17 -11.08
C PHE A 229 -2.43 25.65 -12.44
N ALA A 230 -2.58 24.34 -12.54
CA ALA A 230 -3.23 23.68 -13.68
C ALA A 230 -4.53 23.00 -13.20
N VAL A 231 -5.64 23.27 -13.86
CA VAL A 231 -6.95 22.65 -13.55
C VAL A 231 -7.06 21.29 -14.24
N GLY A 232 -7.06 20.19 -13.47
CA GLY A 232 -7.23 18.83 -14.02
C GLY A 232 -8.68 18.38 -14.19
N THR A 233 -9.63 18.98 -13.47
CA THR A 233 -11.06 18.64 -13.53
C THR A 233 -11.91 19.91 -13.56
N ARG A 234 -12.91 20.02 -14.46
CA ARG A 234 -13.73 21.25 -14.53
C ARG A 234 -14.38 21.60 -13.18
N SER A 235 -14.90 20.59 -12.47
CA SER A 235 -15.56 20.75 -11.16
C SER A 235 -14.66 21.28 -10.04
N ILE A 236 -13.33 21.25 -10.17
CA ILE A 236 -12.42 21.78 -9.13
C ILE A 236 -12.10 23.27 -9.33
N ARG A 237 -12.47 23.86 -10.47
CA ARG A 237 -12.11 25.24 -10.85
C ARG A 237 -12.42 26.31 -9.79
N PRO A 238 -13.55 26.30 -9.05
CA PRO A 238 -13.80 27.27 -7.98
C PRO A 238 -12.76 27.24 -6.85
N TRP A 239 -12.27 26.06 -6.49
CA TRP A 239 -11.22 25.92 -5.47
C TRP A 239 -9.87 26.42 -5.99
N VAL A 240 -9.52 26.11 -7.25
CA VAL A 240 -8.30 26.62 -7.89
C VAL A 240 -8.31 28.14 -8.02
N GLN A 241 -9.48 28.76 -8.26
CA GLN A 241 -9.64 30.21 -8.26
C GLN A 241 -9.43 30.83 -6.86
N ALA A 242 -9.85 30.15 -5.79
CA ALA A 242 -9.56 30.59 -4.43
C ALA A 242 -8.04 30.50 -4.12
N LEU A 243 -7.41 29.37 -4.45
CA LEU A 243 -5.96 29.14 -4.30
C LEU A 243 -5.12 30.18 -5.08
N SER A 244 -5.48 30.45 -6.33
CA SER A 244 -4.84 31.46 -7.18
C SER A 244 -4.92 32.87 -6.57
N ARG A 245 -6.11 33.26 -6.06
CA ARG A 245 -6.31 34.57 -5.40
C ARG A 245 -5.56 34.71 -4.08
N LEU A 246 -5.44 33.65 -3.28
CA LEU A 246 -4.73 33.67 -2.00
C LEU A 246 -3.20 33.66 -2.14
N THR A 247 -2.68 32.97 -3.17
CA THR A 247 -1.24 32.81 -3.38
C THR A 247 -0.65 33.80 -4.41
N GLY A 248 -1.49 34.52 -5.16
CA GLY A 248 -1.07 35.39 -6.26
C GLY A 248 -0.61 34.67 -7.55
N HIS A 249 -0.63 33.33 -7.57
CA HIS A 249 -0.13 32.56 -8.72
C HIS A 249 -1.21 32.35 -9.79
N PRO A 250 -0.89 32.45 -11.10
CA PRO A 250 -1.85 32.35 -12.17
C PRO A 250 -2.42 30.93 -12.35
N ILE A 251 -3.61 30.83 -12.95
CA ILE A 251 -4.12 29.59 -13.51
C ILE A 251 -3.64 29.50 -14.96
N VAL A 252 -2.98 28.39 -15.32
CA VAL A 252 -2.40 28.16 -16.65
C VAL A 252 -3.20 27.09 -17.39
N ASP A 253 -3.92 27.53 -18.42
CA ASP A 253 -4.66 26.63 -19.32
C ASP A 253 -3.71 25.76 -20.15
N ARG A 254 -4.19 24.61 -20.65
CA ARG A 254 -3.35 23.59 -21.29
C ARG A 254 -2.58 24.11 -22.51
N GLU A 255 -3.18 25.02 -23.26
CA GLU A 255 -2.65 25.58 -24.51
C GLU A 255 -1.57 26.66 -24.29
N SER A 256 -1.54 27.30 -23.12
CA SER A 256 -0.59 28.37 -22.77
C SER A 256 0.60 27.91 -21.92
N ARG A 257 0.72 26.60 -21.65
CA ARG A 257 1.83 26.01 -20.88
C ARG A 257 3.15 26.15 -21.63
N GLN A 258 4.14 26.75 -20.98
CA GLN A 258 5.49 26.84 -21.52
C GLN A 258 6.35 25.65 -21.04
N ARG A 259 7.32 25.23 -21.86
CA ARG A 259 8.26 24.17 -21.49
C ARG A 259 9.09 24.61 -20.28
N GLY A 260 9.14 23.77 -19.24
CA GLY A 260 9.85 24.06 -18.00
C GLY A 260 9.01 24.78 -16.92
N GLN A 261 7.76 25.17 -17.23
CA GLN A 261 6.87 25.72 -16.20
C GLN A 261 6.55 24.69 -15.11
N ARG A 262 6.54 25.21 -13.89
CA ARG A 262 6.35 24.49 -12.64
C ARG A 262 4.92 24.65 -12.18
N LEU A 263 4.05 23.71 -12.55
CA LEU A 263 2.61 23.81 -12.29
C LEU A 263 2.16 22.84 -11.19
N ILE A 264 1.32 23.32 -10.28
CA ILE A 264 0.57 22.48 -9.35
C ILE A 264 -0.73 22.05 -10.03
N HIS A 265 -0.84 20.75 -10.31
CA HIS A 265 -2.01 20.17 -10.95
C HIS A 265 -3.09 19.89 -9.91
N VAL A 266 -4.20 20.64 -9.94
CA VAL A 266 -5.27 20.54 -8.94
C VAL A 266 -6.44 19.73 -9.50
N GLU A 267 -6.94 18.77 -8.73
CA GLU A 267 -7.93 17.79 -9.17
C GLU A 267 -8.94 17.39 -8.10
N LEU A 268 -10.06 16.82 -8.58
CA LEU A 268 -11.09 16.18 -7.78
C LEU A 268 -11.23 14.74 -8.30
N ASN A 269 -10.64 13.79 -7.59
CA ASN A 269 -10.44 12.41 -8.07
C ASN A 269 -11.38 11.41 -7.40
N TRP A 270 -11.99 10.57 -8.24
CA TRP A 270 -13.10 9.68 -7.87
C TRP A 270 -12.88 8.21 -8.22
N CYS A 271 -11.82 7.88 -8.97
CA CYS A 271 -11.54 6.55 -9.45
C CYS A 271 -10.08 6.44 -9.91
N GLU A 272 -9.50 5.25 -9.79
CA GLU A 272 -8.17 4.89 -10.30
C GLU A 272 -8.02 5.20 -11.81
N ALA A 273 -9.09 5.02 -12.60
CA ALA A 273 -9.11 5.32 -14.04
C ALA A 273 -8.99 6.82 -14.38
N ALA A 274 -9.22 7.73 -13.42
CA ALA A 274 -8.91 9.15 -13.59
C ALA A 274 -7.39 9.40 -13.41
N ALA A 275 -6.74 8.65 -12.52
CA ALA A 275 -5.30 8.75 -12.29
C ALA A 275 -4.46 8.29 -13.49
N THR A 276 -4.99 7.43 -14.38
CA THR A 276 -4.32 7.05 -15.63
C THR A 276 -4.13 8.26 -16.57
N ARG A 277 -5.11 9.18 -16.63
CA ARG A 277 -5.02 10.40 -17.49
C ARG A 277 -3.94 11.38 -17.03
N LEU A 278 -3.52 11.29 -15.76
CA LEU A 278 -2.37 12.04 -15.20
C LEU A 278 -1.01 11.45 -15.58
N ALA A 279 -0.94 10.15 -15.85
CA ALA A 279 0.27 9.57 -16.41
C ALA A 279 0.53 10.17 -17.80
N ASP A 280 -0.53 10.31 -18.61
CA ASP A 280 -0.49 10.97 -19.93
C ASP A 280 -0.24 12.49 -19.88
N THR A 281 -0.47 13.19 -18.76
CA THR A 281 -0.05 14.59 -18.64
C THR A 281 1.39 14.75 -18.19
N ARG A 282 1.98 13.73 -17.54
CA ARG A 282 3.41 13.70 -17.19
C ARG A 282 4.31 13.42 -18.37
N THR A 283 3.86 12.67 -19.36
CA THR A 283 4.61 12.42 -20.61
C THR A 283 4.75 13.66 -21.49
N THR A 284 3.99 14.74 -21.24
CA THR A 284 3.88 15.88 -22.17
C THR A 284 4.49 17.20 -21.70
N THR A 285 4.70 17.49 -20.41
CA THR A 285 5.55 18.64 -19.97
C THR A 285 5.82 18.68 -18.45
N GLY A 286 7.09 18.56 -18.05
CA GLY A 286 7.62 19.10 -16.78
C GLY A 286 7.32 18.35 -15.47
N SER A 287 8.02 18.76 -14.41
CA SER A 287 7.91 18.22 -13.05
C SER A 287 6.66 18.73 -12.34
N ALA A 288 5.52 18.09 -12.57
CA ALA A 288 4.23 18.46 -11.96
C ALA A 288 3.99 17.78 -10.59
N TRP A 289 3.76 18.60 -9.56
CA TRP A 289 3.15 18.17 -8.30
C TRP A 289 1.63 18.12 -8.45
N GLY A 290 0.98 17.16 -7.80
CA GLY A 290 -0.48 17.09 -7.75
C GLY A 290 -1.02 17.62 -6.42
N LEU A 291 -2.12 18.37 -6.45
CA LEU A 291 -2.97 18.68 -5.31
C LEU A 291 -4.34 18.03 -5.53
N ALA A 292 -4.69 17.01 -4.74
CA ALA A 292 -5.92 16.24 -4.96
C ALA A 292 -6.92 16.39 -3.81
N LEU A 293 -8.18 16.71 -4.13
CA LEU A 293 -9.32 16.33 -3.29
C LEU A 293 -9.74 14.91 -3.68
N GLY A 294 -9.57 13.95 -2.77
CA GLY A 294 -9.88 12.54 -3.01
C GLY A 294 -8.69 11.69 -3.45
N VAL A 295 -8.95 10.40 -3.65
CA VAL A 295 -7.92 9.37 -3.79
C VAL A 295 -7.18 9.47 -5.14
N LYS A 296 -5.85 9.41 -5.08
CA LYS A 296 -5.00 9.09 -6.23
C LYS A 296 -3.94 8.06 -5.81
N PHE A 297 -3.88 6.96 -6.55
CA PHE A 297 -2.73 6.05 -6.52
C PHE A 297 -2.03 6.05 -7.88
N GLY A 298 -0.70 6.00 -7.84
CA GLY A 298 0.17 5.98 -9.01
C GLY A 298 1.62 5.99 -8.52
N ALA A 299 2.39 4.99 -8.90
CA ALA A 299 3.64 4.57 -8.22
C ALA A 299 4.83 5.53 -8.36
N GLN A 300 4.64 6.82 -8.65
CA GLN A 300 5.72 7.83 -8.81
C GLN A 300 5.25 9.27 -8.47
N ALA A 301 4.19 9.45 -7.67
CA ALA A 301 3.59 10.76 -7.47
C ALA A 301 3.85 11.36 -6.08
N THR A 302 4.87 12.24 -5.96
CA THR A 302 4.88 13.24 -4.88
C THR A 302 3.70 14.18 -5.09
N ALA A 303 2.61 13.87 -4.40
CA ALA A 303 1.38 14.63 -4.37
C ALA A 303 1.20 15.23 -2.97
N ILE A 304 0.35 16.25 -2.91
CA ILE A 304 -0.30 16.71 -1.70
C ILE A 304 -1.74 16.30 -1.88
N THR A 305 -2.27 15.49 -0.98
CA THR A 305 -3.64 15.00 -1.04
C THR A 305 -4.36 15.62 0.15
N ALA A 306 -5.51 16.25 -0.06
CA ALA A 306 -6.28 16.72 1.08
C ALA A 306 -6.73 15.51 1.92
N LEU A 307 -7.30 14.51 1.25
CA LEU A 307 -8.17 13.48 1.82
C LEU A 307 -8.12 12.15 1.03
N MET A 308 -8.25 11.03 1.74
CA MET A 308 -8.38 9.68 1.17
C MET A 308 -9.81 9.14 1.25
N ALA A 309 -10.78 9.82 0.64
CA ALA A 309 -12.17 9.38 0.55
C ALA A 309 -12.84 9.87 -0.74
N MET A 310 -14.00 9.30 -1.08
CA MET A 310 -14.89 9.90 -2.10
C MET A 310 -15.68 11.04 -1.45
N VAL A 311 -15.35 12.28 -1.81
CA VAL A 311 -15.82 13.48 -1.10
C VAL A 311 -16.52 14.49 -2.01
N SER A 312 -17.86 14.59 -1.91
CA SER A 312 -18.61 15.68 -2.55
C SER A 312 -18.14 17.05 -2.03
N VAL A 313 -18.21 18.10 -2.86
CA VAL A 313 -17.91 19.49 -2.46
C VAL A 313 -19.19 20.33 -2.53
N PRO A 314 -19.25 21.53 -1.92
CA PRO A 314 -20.51 22.27 -1.80
C PRO A 314 -21.20 22.58 -3.13
N TRP A 315 -20.43 22.75 -4.21
CA TRP A 315 -20.91 23.06 -5.56
C TRP A 315 -21.06 21.83 -6.49
N PHE A 316 -20.70 20.63 -6.02
CA PHE A 316 -20.69 19.40 -6.84
C PHE A 316 -20.97 18.17 -5.97
N ARG A 317 -22.14 17.57 -6.18
CA ARG A 317 -22.60 16.37 -5.47
C ARG A 317 -22.42 15.13 -6.34
N LEU A 318 -21.87 14.06 -5.74
CA LEU A 318 -22.08 12.71 -6.25
C LEU A 318 -23.53 12.28 -6.01
N GLY A 319 -24.12 11.58 -6.97
CA GLY A 319 -25.39 10.89 -6.80
C GLY A 319 -25.31 9.77 -5.73
N ALA A 320 -26.48 9.35 -5.23
CA ALA A 320 -26.55 8.28 -4.24
C ALA A 320 -25.96 6.96 -4.75
N LEU A 321 -25.24 6.26 -3.87
CA LEU A 321 -24.53 5.01 -4.14
C LEU A 321 -25.44 3.92 -4.74
N SER A 322 -25.33 3.69 -6.05
CA SER A 322 -25.56 2.38 -6.67
C SER A 322 -24.22 1.85 -7.19
N ARG A 323 -24.10 0.52 -7.34
CA ARG A 323 -22.80 -0.15 -7.52
C ARG A 323 -22.20 0.00 -8.94
N ASP A 324 -22.92 0.64 -9.85
CA ASP A 324 -22.47 0.92 -11.21
C ASP A 324 -21.94 2.35 -11.33
N LEU A 325 -20.65 2.51 -11.04
CA LEU A 325 -19.91 3.79 -11.09
C LEU A 325 -19.91 4.46 -12.48
N ALA A 326 -20.38 3.78 -13.52
CA ALA A 326 -20.55 4.33 -14.86
C ALA A 326 -21.71 5.35 -14.95
N ASP A 327 -22.73 5.24 -14.08
CA ASP A 327 -24.00 5.98 -14.17
C ASP A 327 -24.18 7.06 -13.08
N ALA A 328 -23.08 7.51 -12.48
CA ALA A 328 -23.08 8.55 -11.45
C ALA A 328 -23.64 9.90 -11.97
N ARG A 329 -24.95 10.12 -11.79
CA ARG A 329 -25.63 11.34 -12.21
C ARG A 329 -25.04 12.57 -11.49
N LEU A 330 -24.53 13.49 -12.29
CA LEU A 330 -23.82 14.70 -11.85
C LEU A 330 -24.81 15.82 -11.56
N TYR A 331 -24.73 16.43 -10.38
CA TYR A 331 -25.52 17.60 -10.01
C TYR A 331 -24.61 18.80 -9.74
N LEU A 332 -24.69 19.82 -10.61
CA LEU A 332 -24.11 21.16 -10.40
C LEU A 332 -25.12 22.02 -9.63
N LEU A 333 -24.76 22.48 -8.44
CA LEU A 333 -25.58 23.33 -7.55
C LEU A 333 -24.61 24.02 -6.56
N PRO A 334 -24.35 25.35 -6.54
CA PRO A 334 -25.08 26.46 -7.18
C PRO A 334 -24.21 27.20 -8.23
N ASP A 335 -24.34 28.54 -8.34
CA ASP A 335 -23.51 29.43 -9.17
C ASP A 335 -22.02 29.42 -8.74
N GLU A 336 -21.12 29.13 -9.68
CA GLU A 336 -19.65 29.16 -9.48
C GLU A 336 -19.18 30.53 -8.94
N ALA A 337 -19.85 31.62 -9.30
CA ALA A 337 -19.51 32.98 -8.85
C ALA A 337 -19.64 33.18 -7.34
N ALA A 338 -20.55 32.46 -6.68
CA ALA A 338 -20.75 32.53 -5.22
C ALA A 338 -19.75 31.65 -4.43
N CYS A 339 -19.17 30.63 -5.06
CA CYS A 339 -18.32 29.64 -4.40
C CYS A 339 -16.97 30.23 -3.98
N VAL A 340 -16.31 30.99 -4.87
CA VAL A 340 -14.98 31.54 -4.59
C VAL A 340 -14.99 32.60 -3.46
N PRO A 341 -15.93 33.57 -3.43
CA PRO A 341 -16.04 34.51 -2.31
C PRO A 341 -16.24 33.83 -0.96
N GLU A 342 -17.03 32.76 -0.89
CA GLU A 342 -17.32 32.05 0.37
C GLU A 342 -16.09 31.30 0.90
N ILE A 343 -15.34 30.58 0.05
CA ILE A 343 -14.05 29.96 0.46
C ILE A 343 -13.10 31.04 1.01
N LEU A 344 -12.97 32.16 0.30
CA LEU A 344 -12.09 33.27 0.71
C LEU A 344 -12.56 33.97 1.98
N ARG A 345 -13.87 34.00 2.24
CA ARG A 345 -14.46 34.56 3.48
C ARG A 345 -14.14 33.66 4.66
N GLN A 346 -14.44 32.37 4.55
CA GLN A 346 -14.11 31.36 5.56
C GLN A 346 -12.60 31.37 5.88
N CYS A 347 -11.73 31.41 4.86
CA CYS A 347 -10.27 31.52 5.01
C CYS A 347 -9.78 32.80 5.73
N ARG A 348 -10.63 33.83 5.92
CA ARG A 348 -10.27 35.05 6.69
C ARG A 348 -10.86 35.08 8.09
N GLU A 349 -11.93 34.34 8.34
CA GLU A 349 -12.66 34.33 9.61
C GLU A 349 -12.21 33.20 10.54
N MET A 350 -11.69 32.10 10.00
CA MET A 350 -11.18 30.97 10.78
C MET A 350 -9.80 31.24 11.41
N HIS A 351 -9.46 30.49 12.45
CA HIS A 351 -8.11 30.44 13.03
C HIS A 351 -7.05 30.11 11.97
N GLN A 352 -5.86 30.67 12.10
CA GLN A 352 -4.80 30.51 11.10
C GLN A 352 -4.20 29.09 11.14
N GLU A 353 -4.40 28.37 10.06
CA GLU A 353 -3.76 27.11 9.71
C GLU A 353 -2.63 27.35 8.68
N PRO A 354 -1.55 26.54 8.66
CA PRO A 354 -1.23 25.49 9.60
C PRO A 354 -0.68 26.03 10.93
N SER A 355 -0.84 25.25 12.00
CA SER A 355 -0.23 25.54 13.31
C SER A 355 1.30 25.41 13.27
N ALA A 356 1.98 26.00 14.26
CA ALA A 356 3.43 25.85 14.40
C ALA A 356 3.85 24.38 14.61
N GLU A 357 3.02 23.58 15.28
CA GLU A 357 3.25 22.15 15.52
C GLU A 357 3.14 21.34 14.23
N GLN A 358 2.14 21.61 13.39
CA GLN A 358 2.05 21.02 12.05
C GLN A 358 3.28 21.38 11.22
N ILE A 359 3.69 22.65 11.17
CA ILE A 359 4.89 23.10 10.44
C ILE A 359 6.14 22.32 10.92
N ALA A 360 6.33 22.21 12.24
CA ALA A 360 7.44 21.45 12.83
C ALA A 360 7.37 19.95 12.49
N TYR A 361 6.18 19.35 12.50
CA TYR A 361 5.95 17.98 12.05
C TYR A 361 6.42 17.80 10.60
N TYR A 362 6.04 18.69 9.67
CA TYR A 362 6.44 18.58 8.26
C TYR A 362 7.94 18.76 8.04
N HIS A 363 8.59 19.70 8.73
CA HIS A 363 10.04 19.85 8.67
C HIS A 363 10.78 18.59 9.16
N THR A 364 10.21 17.87 10.13
CA THR A 364 10.84 16.70 10.77
C THR A 364 10.56 15.40 10.02
N ARG A 365 9.29 15.13 9.67
CA ARG A 365 8.82 13.87 9.06
C ARG A 365 8.71 13.89 7.54
N HIS A 366 8.83 15.06 6.91
CA HIS A 366 8.77 15.18 5.46
C HIS A 366 9.92 16.06 4.91
N PRO A 367 11.19 15.78 5.25
CA PRO A 367 12.34 16.60 4.84
C PRO A 367 12.47 16.72 3.31
N HIS A 368 12.03 15.70 2.56
CA HIS A 368 11.96 15.71 1.10
C HIS A 368 11.00 16.77 0.49
N TYR A 369 10.14 17.38 1.30
CA TYR A 369 9.28 18.51 0.93
C TYR A 369 9.88 19.87 1.34
N VAL A 370 10.96 19.93 2.11
CA VAL A 370 11.58 21.20 2.54
C VAL A 370 12.40 21.81 1.40
N ALA A 371 12.19 23.09 1.10
CA ALA A 371 12.98 23.90 0.16
C ALA A 371 13.17 23.26 -1.23
N ARG A 372 12.20 22.44 -1.68
CA ARG A 372 12.30 21.73 -2.96
C ARG A 372 12.26 22.71 -4.12
N SER A 373 13.41 22.92 -4.76
CA SER A 373 13.42 23.35 -6.15
C SER A 373 12.77 22.25 -7.00
N LEU A 374 11.96 22.62 -7.97
CA LEU A 374 11.41 21.67 -8.95
C LEU A 374 12.44 21.39 -10.05
N THR A 375 13.61 20.94 -9.64
CA THR A 375 14.64 20.40 -10.53
C THR A 375 14.27 18.99 -10.94
N HIS A 376 14.60 18.63 -12.18
CA HIS A 376 14.53 17.25 -12.66
C HIS A 376 15.31 16.33 -11.71
N HIS A 377 14.69 15.22 -11.30
CA HIS A 377 15.46 14.01 -11.01
C HIS A 377 15.83 13.39 -12.36
N GLU A 378 16.93 13.86 -12.93
CA GLU A 378 17.83 13.00 -13.69
C GLU A 378 18.88 12.50 -12.70
N GLU A 379 18.67 11.29 -12.17
CA GLU A 379 19.66 10.30 -11.67
C GLU A 379 18.92 9.05 -11.17
#